data_AF-A0A849GYA3-F1
#
_entry.id   AF-A0A849GYA3-F1
#
_cell.length_a   1.000
_cell.length_b   1.000
_cell.length_c   1.000
_cell.angle_alpha   90.00
_cell.angle_beta   90.00
_cell.angle_gamma   90.00
#
_symmetry.space_group_name_H-M   'P 1'
#
loop_
_entity.id
_entity.type
_entity.pdbx_description
1 polymer ?
#
loop_
_entity_poly.entity_id
_entity_poly.type
_entity_poly.pdbx_seq_one_letter_code
_entity_poly.pdbx_strand_id
1 'polypeptide(L)'
;MAPAPLEAPDFEAADAFVWHVSPDRLDPVKRVNRIDIGLLVGIDRSRDTLVENTRQFARGLPANNALLWGARGMGKSSLVKA
;
A
#
# COMPACT_ATOMS: atom_id res chain seq x y z
N MET A 1 -19.02 -14.66 -27.42
CA MET A 1 -17.73 -14.06 -27.80
C MET A 1 -17.28 -13.24 -26.59
N ALA A 2 -16.18 -13.61 -25.92
CA ALA A 2 -15.67 -12.83 -24.79
C ALA A 2 -14.96 -11.57 -25.33
N PRO A 3 -15.07 -10.41 -24.65
CA PRO A 3 -14.33 -9.21 -25.04
C PRO A 3 -12.82 -9.48 -25.00
N ALA A 4 -12.07 -8.78 -25.86
CA ALA A 4 -10.61 -8.87 -25.87
C ALA A 4 -10.05 -8.52 -24.47
N PRO A 5 -9.00 -9.21 -24.01
CA PRO A 5 -8.32 -8.85 -22.76
C PRO A 5 -7.89 -7.39 -22.78
N LEU A 6 -8.01 -6.71 -21.64
CA LEU A 6 -7.53 -5.34 -21.50
C LEU A 6 -6.00 -5.32 -21.59
N GLU A 7 -5.44 -4.26 -22.17
CA GLU A 7 -4.00 -4.06 -22.23
C GLU A 7 -3.40 -3.97 -20.83
N ALA A 8 -2.15 -4.44 -20.70
CA ALA A 8 -1.43 -4.32 -19.44
C ALA A 8 -1.27 -2.83 -19.06
N PRO A 9 -1.52 -2.47 -17.80
CA PRO A 9 -1.38 -1.10 -17.33
C PRO A 9 0.10 -0.67 -17.39
N ASP A 10 0.34 0.59 -17.74
CA ASP A 10 1.66 1.20 -17.66
C ASP A 10 2.02 1.43 -16.19
N PHE A 11 2.93 0.62 -15.66
CA PHE A 11 3.37 0.70 -14.27
C PHE A 11 4.27 1.91 -13.99
N GLU A 12 4.80 2.58 -15.01
CA GLU A 12 5.58 3.82 -14.86
C GLU A 12 4.66 5.06 -14.82
N ALA A 13 3.36 4.92 -15.13
CA ALA A 13 2.43 6.03 -15.17
C ALA A 13 2.04 6.58 -13.78
N ALA A 14 2.21 5.78 -12.71
CA ALA A 14 1.90 6.18 -11.33
C ALA A 14 2.57 5.28 -10.28
N ASP A 15 2.78 5.84 -9.08
CA ASP A 15 3.30 5.08 -7.92
C ASP A 15 2.25 4.19 -7.24
N ALA A 16 0.96 4.33 -7.57
CA ALA A 16 -0.12 3.58 -6.94
C ALA A 16 -1.28 3.37 -7.91
N PHE A 17 -1.97 2.24 -7.75
CA PHE A 17 -3.05 1.81 -8.61
C PHE A 17 -4.24 1.29 -7.79
N VAL A 18 -5.45 1.48 -8.30
CA VAL A 18 -6.66 0.82 -7.79
C VAL A 18 -6.95 -0.38 -8.67
N TRP A 19 -7.05 -1.55 -8.05
CA TRP A 19 -7.48 -2.76 -8.74
C TRP A 19 -9.00 -2.85 -8.82
N HIS A 20 -9.51 -2.97 -10.03
CA HIS A 20 -10.91 -3.24 -10.32
C HIS A 20 -11.03 -4.68 -10.83
N VAL A 21 -11.95 -5.47 -10.25
CA VAL A 21 -12.13 -6.88 -10.60
C VAL A 21 -13.07 -7.11 -11.79
N SER A 22 -13.81 -6.08 -12.23
CA SER A 22 -14.75 -6.18 -13.34
C SER A 22 -14.98 -4.81 -14.02
N PRO A 23 -14.51 -4.62 -15.26
CA PRO A 23 -13.50 -5.46 -15.92
C PRO A 23 -12.17 -5.41 -15.16
N ASP A 24 -11.38 -6.49 -15.26
CA ASP A 24 -10.08 -6.61 -14.58
C ASP A 24 -9.08 -5.57 -15.11
N ARG A 25 -8.72 -4.58 -14.27
CA ARG A 25 -7.78 -3.51 -14.64
C ARG A 25 -7.16 -2.84 -13.42
N LEU A 26 -6.03 -2.18 -13.65
CA LEU A 26 -5.40 -1.27 -12.69
C LEU A 26 -5.55 0.17 -13.17
N ASP A 27 -6.27 1.00 -12.43
CA ASP A 27 -6.43 2.42 -12.73
C ASP A 27 -5.40 3.24 -11.92
N PRO A 28 -4.58 4.10 -12.54
CA PRO A 28 -3.53 4.86 -11.86
C PRO A 28 -4.10 5.94 -10.93
N VAL A 29 -3.54 6.03 -9.72
CA VAL A 29 -3.89 7.05 -8.73
C VAL A 29 -2.96 8.26 -8.89
N LYS A 30 -3.44 9.27 -9.64
CA LYS A 30 -2.65 10.48 -9.95
C LYS A 30 -2.20 11.28 -8.72
N ARG A 31 -2.99 11.26 -7.64
CA ARG A 31 -2.65 11.90 -6.36
C ARG A 31 -2.92 10.95 -5.21
N VAL A 32 -1.87 10.30 -4.73
CA VAL A 32 -1.92 9.49 -3.52
C VAL A 32 -2.00 10.42 -2.32
N ASN A 33 -3.02 10.26 -1.48
CA ASN A 33 -3.10 10.98 -0.20
C ASN A 33 -2.13 10.33 0.80
N ARG A 34 -0.84 10.64 0.64
CA ARG A 34 0.24 10.21 1.52
C ARG A 34 0.14 10.99 2.83
N ILE A 35 0.27 10.28 3.95
CA ILE A 35 0.36 10.89 5.27
C ILE A 35 1.81 10.73 5.69
N ASP A 36 2.48 11.82 6.08
CA ASP A 36 3.85 11.71 6.57
C ASP A 36 3.88 10.76 7.77
N ILE A 37 4.73 9.73 7.68
CA ILE A 37 4.87 8.70 8.71
C ILE A 37 5.29 9.28 10.06
N GLY A 38 5.97 10.43 10.07
CA GLY A 38 6.34 11.18 11.28
C GLY A 38 5.15 11.81 12.00
N LEU A 39 4.00 11.98 11.34
CA LEU A 39 2.77 12.47 11.96
C LEU A 39 2.05 11.36 12.78
N LEU A 40 2.49 10.11 12.67
CA LEU A 40 1.96 8.99 13.43
C LEU A 40 2.62 8.90 14.81
N VAL A 41 2.11 9.69 15.75
CA VAL A 41 2.62 9.77 17.13
C VAL A 41 1.96 8.72 18.03
N GLY A 42 2.75 8.11 18.93
CA GLY A 42 2.25 7.15 19.92
C GLY A 42 2.14 5.72 19.40
N ILE A 43 2.57 5.48 18.15
CA ILE A 43 2.67 4.14 17.55
C ILE A 43 4.10 3.85 17.04
N ASP A 44 5.11 4.57 17.55
CA ASP A 44 6.49 4.57 17.05
C ASP A 44 7.06 3.16 16.90
N ARG A 45 6.92 2.32 17.94
CA ARG A 45 7.40 0.93 17.87
C ARG A 45 6.75 0.14 16.73
N SER A 46 5.43 0.23 16.58
CA SER A 46 4.70 -0.50 15.54
C SER A 46 5.01 0.04 14.15
N ARG A 47 5.16 1.36 14.01
CA ARG A 47 5.59 2.04 12.79
C ARG A 47 6.97 1.55 12.38
N ASP A 48 7.95 1.67 13.27
CA ASP A 48 9.36 1.37 12.97
C ASP A 48 9.53 -0.13 12.64
N THR A 49 8.83 -1.01 13.36
CA THR A 49 8.80 -2.45 13.07
C THR A 49 8.25 -2.73 11.66
N LEU A 50 7.13 -2.10 11.30
CA LEU A 50 6.52 -2.31 9.99
C LEU A 50 7.43 -1.78 8.86
N VAL A 51 8.00 -0.59 9.05
CA VAL A 51 8.89 0.04 8.07
C VAL A 51 10.12 -0.82 7.81
N GLU A 52 10.77 -1.34 8.86
CA GLU A 52 11.94 -2.20 8.69
C GLU A 52 11.57 -3.50 7.97
N ASN A 53 10.45 -4.12 8.35
CA ASN A 53 9.95 -5.32 7.67
C ASN A 53 9.66 -5.09 6.18
N THR A 54 9.06 -3.96 5.83
CA THR A 54 8.79 -3.58 4.44
C THR A 54 10.08 -3.30 3.67
N ARG A 55 11.11 -2.70 4.30
CA ARG A 55 12.42 -2.50 3.68
C ARG A 55 13.13 -3.83 3.42
N GLN A 56 13.05 -4.79 4.33
CA GLN A 56 13.55 -6.15 4.12
C GLN A 56 12.89 -6.78 2.90
N PHE A 57 11.56 -6.74 2.84
CA PHE A 57 10.78 -7.25 1.70
C PHE A 57 11.20 -6.60 0.37
N ALA A 58 11.30 -5.26 0.34
CA ALA A 58 11.70 -4.51 -0.86
C ALA A 58 13.13 -4.83 -1.32
N ARG A 59 14.00 -5.30 -0.42
CA ARG A 59 15.37 -5.74 -0.72
C ARG A 59 15.47 -7.23 -1.07
N GLY A 60 14.35 -7.96 -1.11
CA GLY A 60 14.33 -9.40 -1.35
C GLY A 60 14.82 -10.23 -0.15
N LEU A 61 14.87 -9.64 1.04
CA LEU A 61 15.23 -10.33 2.28
C LEU A 61 13.99 -10.95 2.94
N PRO A 62 14.16 -11.91 3.87
CA PRO A 62 13.04 -12.46 4.62
C PRO A 62 12.25 -11.36 5.34
N ALA A 63 10.93 -11.35 5.11
CA ALA A 63 10.00 -10.42 5.74
C ALA A 63 8.78 -11.17 6.26
N ASN A 64 8.19 -10.64 7.32
CA ASN A 64 7.03 -11.21 7.99
C ASN A 64 5.73 -10.62 7.43
N ASN A 65 4.66 -11.40 7.47
CA ASN A 65 3.31 -10.88 7.27
C ASN A 65 2.94 -9.97 8.45
N ALA A 66 2.36 -8.79 8.16
CA ALA A 66 1.95 -7.83 9.19
C ALA A 66 0.42 -7.73 9.27
N LEU A 67 -0.14 -7.92 10.46
CA LEU A 67 -1.54 -7.64 10.76
C LEU A 67 -1.63 -6.35 11.59
N LEU A 68 -2.22 -5.30 11.01
CA LEU A 68 -2.52 -4.06 11.72
C LEU A 68 -3.91 -4.17 12.35
N TRP A 69 -3.97 -4.22 13.68
CA TRP A 69 -5.21 -4.35 14.46
C TRP A 69 -5.25 -3.34 15.61
N GLY A 70 -6.45 -3.03 16.12
CA GLY A 70 -6.67 -2.02 17.16
C GLY A 70 -7.96 -1.21 16.95
N ALA A 71 -8.33 -0.38 17.94
CA ALA A 71 -9.58 0.39 17.94
C ALA A 71 -9.71 1.35 16.74
N ARG A 72 -10.95 1.77 16.43
CA ARG A 72 -11.23 2.78 15.39
C ARG A 72 -10.49 4.08 15.75
N GLY A 73 -9.82 4.69 14.76
CA GLY A 73 -9.07 5.94 14.96
C GLY A 73 -7.61 5.78 15.39
N MET A 74 -7.12 4.56 15.67
CA MET A 74 -5.72 4.31 16.07
C MET A 74 -4.70 4.32 14.92
N GLY A 75 -4.94 5.09 13.85
CA GLY A 75 -3.94 5.31 12.79
C GLY A 75 -3.63 4.14 11.85
N LYS A 76 -4.28 2.97 11.94
CA LYS A 76 -4.00 1.78 11.08
C LYS A 76 -4.01 2.09 9.58
N SER A 77 -5.08 2.71 9.09
CA SER A 77 -5.20 3.07 7.67
C SER A 77 -4.25 4.20 7.27
N SER A 78 -3.85 5.05 8.22
CA SER A 78 -2.85 6.08 7.99
C SER A 78 -1.46 5.49 7.87
N LEU A 79 -1.14 4.46 8.67
CA LEU A 79 0.13 3.75 8.62
C LEU A 79 0.33 2.97 7.31
N VAL A 80 -0.74 2.48 6.69
CA VAL A 80 -0.67 1.86 5.34
C VAL A 80 -0.46 2.89 4.22
N LYS A 81 -0.85 4.15 4.45
CA LYS A 81 -0.76 5.25 3.46
C LYS A 81 0.51 6.09 3.60
N ALA A 82 1.31 5.84 4.62
CA ALA A 82 2.52 6.56 4.93
C ALA A 82 3.71 5.95 4.19
#